data_AF-A0A0X3PQS8-F1
#
_entry.id   AF-A0A0X3PQS8-F1
#
_cell.length_a   1.000
_cell.length_b   1.000
_cell.length_c   1.000
_cell.angle_alpha   90.00
_cell.angle_beta   90.00
_cell.angle_gamma   90.00
#
_symmetry.space_group_name_H-M   'P 1'
#
loop_
_entity.id
_entity.type
_entity.pdbx_description
1 polymer ?
#
loop_
_entity_poly.entity_id
_entity_poly.type
_entity_poly.pdbx_seq_one_letter_code
_entity_poly.pdbx_strand_id
1 'polypeptide(L)'
;MFSRINSLAWHRQCNPKAKMDFLRKVPCTSGDLCSEEDDRLRVIPGSQFTFTVQDMRQPRYWYLSLIACFHNETTCEWETSVLPRPGSESAESLLACNYTNSALANASASLMPSQRQLCLPVTVNYDIWLVNGVPSLQDYYRFEHQFSFEDHDIFEMYLVFCLLYFFLAVIFHFKYKGEYEPLAVLLFAHIWFSFAAAALHTIHLAIFSFDGHGVPVLSFLGGLVGRCAEALLLILLLTTADVGFPIFPAELAHFERKVRRYRKRQYQRVLSVMGDDGERRKKIPPNVAATWTASRTKNVDIRDALKQSTSTADLVTLSSFNPYDRTLEEQETVLCGFIKCPASKSRKRVYLVLMLVVFLSVELGLYVWALVDQDRVLDISVWNTTPGRLLVAARLATTFWFLYILRNSNEAKFNGVVEPLHFGASFLLWLLSLPVTVFLAETSMSPLWRKKTVIGVTYFFDFVASVLFVQMINRSNSYSKG
;
A
#
# COMPACT_ATOMS: atom_id res chain seq x y z
N MET A 1 -21.28 32.17 24.24
CA MET A 1 -21.36 30.69 24.11
C MET A 1 -22.62 30.16 24.79
N PHE A 2 -22.76 30.33 26.11
CA PHE A 2 -23.88 29.80 26.91
C PHE A 2 -25.28 30.22 26.45
N SER A 3 -25.47 31.46 25.99
CA SER A 3 -26.77 31.92 25.46
C SER A 3 -27.28 31.10 24.27
N ARG A 4 -26.37 30.60 23.42
CA ARG A 4 -26.70 29.76 22.26
C ARG A 4 -26.89 28.29 22.66
N ILE A 5 -26.21 27.84 23.71
CA ILE A 5 -26.42 26.51 24.31
C ILE A 5 -27.82 26.45 24.92
N ASN A 6 -28.22 27.48 25.67
CA ASN A 6 -29.54 27.53 26.31
C ASN A 6 -30.72 27.45 25.34
N SER A 7 -30.56 27.89 24.08
CA SER A 7 -31.62 27.78 23.08
C SER A 7 -31.61 26.49 22.28
N LEU A 8 -30.45 25.83 22.13
CA LEU A 8 -30.27 24.65 21.27
C LEU A 8 -30.25 23.33 22.04
N ALA A 9 -29.63 23.32 23.22
CA ALA A 9 -29.43 22.12 24.01
C ALA A 9 -30.65 21.82 24.87
N TRP A 10 -31.06 20.55 24.85
CA TRP A 10 -32.12 20.03 25.67
C TRP A 10 -31.67 19.92 27.14
N HIS A 11 -32.59 20.25 28.04
CA HIS A 11 -32.44 20.06 29.48
C HIS A 11 -33.83 19.84 30.08
N ARG A 12 -33.98 18.81 30.92
CA ARG A 12 -35.28 18.36 31.46
C ARG A 12 -36.15 19.47 32.04
N GLN A 13 -35.58 20.29 32.94
CA GLN A 13 -36.31 21.37 33.62
C GLN A 13 -36.34 22.69 32.83
N CYS A 14 -35.17 23.14 32.35
CA CYS A 14 -35.00 24.49 31.82
C CYS A 14 -35.29 24.63 30.32
N ASN A 15 -35.10 23.57 29.53
CA ASN A 15 -35.39 23.61 28.09
C ASN A 15 -35.86 22.25 27.54
N PRO A 16 -37.08 21.79 27.90
CA PRO A 16 -37.59 20.48 27.49
C PRO A 16 -37.96 20.40 26.00
N LYS A 17 -38.10 21.55 25.31
CA LYS A 17 -38.50 21.63 23.89
C LYS A 17 -37.33 21.67 22.92
N ALA A 18 -36.09 21.81 23.41
CA ALA A 18 -34.92 21.78 22.54
C ALA A 18 -34.72 20.40 21.89
N LYS A 19 -34.12 20.41 20.70
CA LYS A 19 -34.01 19.21 19.85
C LYS A 19 -32.71 18.43 20.04
N MET A 20 -31.65 19.10 20.52
CA MET A 20 -30.32 18.52 20.54
C MET A 20 -29.89 18.19 21.97
N ASP A 21 -29.46 16.96 22.19
CA ASP A 21 -29.00 16.51 23.50
C ASP A 21 -27.46 16.53 23.55
N PHE A 22 -26.90 17.58 24.16
CA PHE A 22 -25.46 17.86 24.15
C PHE A 22 -24.83 17.94 25.54
N LEU A 23 -25.63 17.96 26.60
CA LEU A 23 -25.14 18.29 27.95
C LEU A 23 -25.03 17.03 28.79
N ARG A 24 -23.86 16.85 29.42
CA ARG A 24 -23.62 15.78 30.41
C ARG A 24 -22.99 16.39 31.65
N LYS A 25 -23.57 16.10 32.81
CA LYS A 25 -23.12 16.63 34.10
C LYS A 25 -22.11 15.69 34.74
N VAL A 26 -21.03 16.26 35.25
CA VAL A 26 -19.97 15.56 36.00
C VAL A 26 -20.07 16.00 37.47
N PRO A 27 -19.99 15.09 38.47
CA PRO A 27 -19.77 13.65 38.35
C PRO A 27 -21.06 12.86 38.06
N CYS A 28 -20.90 11.76 37.33
CA CYS A 28 -21.93 10.74 37.13
C CYS A 28 -21.35 9.39 37.59
N THR A 29 -22.12 8.52 38.24
CA THR A 29 -21.63 7.20 38.68
C THR A 29 -21.51 6.24 37.50
N SER A 30 -20.46 5.42 37.48
CA SER A 30 -20.28 4.41 36.43
C SER A 30 -21.38 3.34 36.52
N GLY A 31 -22.03 3.04 35.40
CA GLY A 31 -23.06 1.99 35.31
C GLY A 31 -24.49 2.45 35.64
N ASP A 32 -24.67 3.67 36.17
CA ASP A 32 -25.98 4.28 36.37
C ASP A 32 -26.29 5.30 35.27
N LEU A 33 -27.58 5.62 35.13
CA LEU A 33 -28.02 6.70 34.25
C LEU A 33 -27.74 8.05 34.91
N CYS A 34 -27.07 8.96 34.22
CA CYS A 34 -26.79 10.30 34.75
C CYS A 34 -28.10 11.06 35.00
N SER A 35 -28.12 11.97 35.98
CA SER A 35 -29.34 12.69 36.41
C SER A 35 -30.06 13.48 35.33
N GLU A 36 -29.33 13.86 34.27
CA GLU A 36 -29.83 14.59 33.11
C GLU A 36 -30.49 13.67 32.07
N GLU A 37 -30.11 12.39 32.05
CA GLU A 37 -30.62 11.43 31.08
C GLU A 37 -31.77 10.65 31.70
N ASP A 38 -32.93 10.70 31.04
CA ASP A 38 -34.13 10.00 31.51
C ASP A 38 -34.40 8.72 30.70
N ASP A 39 -33.78 8.56 29.53
CA ASP A 39 -34.05 7.47 28.60
C ASP A 39 -32.84 6.54 28.41
N ARG A 40 -32.96 5.31 28.91
CA ARG A 40 -31.94 4.27 28.75
C ARG A 40 -31.70 3.88 27.29
N LEU A 41 -32.65 4.13 26.39
CA LEU A 41 -32.50 3.83 24.96
C LEU A 41 -31.53 4.78 24.25
N ARG A 42 -31.17 5.89 24.88
CA ARG A 42 -30.24 6.92 24.36
C ARG A 42 -28.81 6.76 24.87
N VAL A 43 -28.55 5.72 25.66
CA VAL A 43 -27.25 5.45 26.28
C VAL A 43 -26.78 4.05 25.94
N ILE A 44 -25.47 3.90 25.71
CA ILE A 44 -24.86 2.58 25.54
C ILE A 44 -24.73 1.92 26.91
N PRO A 45 -25.25 0.70 27.08
CA PRO A 45 -25.14 -0.03 28.34
C PRO A 45 -23.68 -0.15 28.81
N GLY A 46 -23.42 0.22 30.06
CA GLY A 46 -22.09 0.14 30.66
C GLY A 46 -21.20 1.36 30.43
N SER A 47 -21.55 2.27 29.51
CA SER A 47 -20.85 3.55 29.34
C SER A 47 -21.36 4.59 30.33
N GLN A 48 -20.47 5.48 30.79
CA GLN A 48 -20.83 6.56 31.72
C GLN A 48 -21.43 7.76 30.99
N PHE A 49 -20.86 8.15 29.85
CA PHE A 49 -21.40 9.21 29.00
C PHE A 49 -21.53 8.74 27.56
N THR A 50 -22.74 8.78 27.01
CA THR A 50 -22.97 8.57 25.57
C THR A 50 -23.33 9.90 24.91
N PHE A 51 -22.69 10.18 23.77
CA PHE A 51 -23.05 11.28 22.88
C PHE A 51 -23.47 10.73 21.52
N THR A 52 -24.63 11.19 21.02
CA THR A 52 -25.15 10.79 19.72
C THR A 52 -24.81 11.84 18.67
N VAL A 53 -24.12 11.43 17.61
CA VAL A 53 -23.85 12.26 16.45
C VAL A 53 -25.01 12.08 15.46
N GLN A 54 -25.78 13.16 15.25
CA GLN A 54 -27.03 13.11 14.48
C GLN A 54 -26.95 13.78 13.09
N ASP A 55 -25.98 14.66 12.84
CA ASP A 55 -25.87 15.36 11.56
C ASP A 55 -25.00 14.56 10.57
N MET A 56 -25.66 13.80 9.71
CA MET A 56 -25.03 12.92 8.71
C MET A 56 -24.89 13.59 7.32
N ARG A 57 -25.37 14.84 7.14
CA ARG A 57 -25.45 15.48 5.82
C ARG A 57 -24.26 16.35 5.46
N GLN A 58 -23.51 16.81 6.46
CA GLN A 58 -22.38 17.71 6.26
C GLN A 58 -21.19 17.25 7.12
N PRO A 59 -19.95 17.29 6.58
CA PRO A 59 -18.77 17.03 7.39
C PRO A 59 -18.67 18.09 8.48
N ARG A 60 -18.65 17.65 9.75
CA ARG A 60 -18.50 18.53 10.90
C ARG A 60 -17.60 17.89 11.94
N TYR A 61 -16.71 18.70 12.48
CA TYR A 61 -15.95 18.33 13.66
C TYR A 61 -16.83 18.47 14.91
N TRP A 62 -16.85 17.43 15.71
CA TRP A 62 -17.46 17.43 17.03
C TRP A 62 -16.36 17.59 18.07
N TYR A 63 -16.50 18.62 18.89
CA TYR A 63 -15.57 18.91 19.98
C TYR A 63 -16.27 18.64 21.30
N LEU A 64 -15.63 17.85 22.15
CA LEU A 64 -16.02 17.72 23.54
C LEU A 64 -15.28 18.78 24.34
N SER A 65 -16.02 19.63 25.05
CA SER A 65 -15.46 20.66 25.93
C SER A 65 -15.92 20.41 27.36
N LEU A 66 -14.97 20.28 28.28
CA LEU A 66 -15.24 20.18 29.71
C LEU A 66 -15.20 21.58 30.32
N ILE A 67 -16.31 22.00 30.92
CA ILE A 67 -16.47 23.34 31.49
C ILE A 67 -16.71 23.28 33.00
N ALA A 68 -16.06 24.17 33.73
CA ALA A 68 -16.22 24.33 35.18
C ALA A 68 -17.40 25.26 35.50
N CYS A 69 -18.60 24.87 35.07
CA CYS A 69 -19.84 25.60 35.32
C CYS A 69 -20.93 24.62 35.73
N PHE A 70 -21.84 25.06 36.58
CA PHE A 70 -23.06 24.32 36.87
C PHE A 70 -24.26 25.11 36.36
N HIS A 71 -25.25 24.39 35.86
CA HIS A 71 -26.50 24.96 35.40
C HIS A 71 -27.47 24.97 36.57
N ASN A 72 -27.93 26.14 37.00
CA ASN A 72 -28.85 26.26 38.11
C ASN A 72 -30.27 25.91 37.62
N GLU A 73 -30.84 24.82 38.15
CA GLU A 73 -32.14 24.30 37.70
C GLU A 73 -33.33 25.21 38.06
N THR A 74 -33.14 26.14 39.01
CA THR A 74 -34.21 27.07 39.44
C THR A 74 -34.24 28.36 38.63
N THR A 75 -33.06 28.92 38.31
CA THR A 75 -32.93 30.17 37.54
C THR A 75 -32.72 29.92 36.05
N CYS A 76 -32.33 28.70 35.67
CA CYS A 76 -31.97 28.31 34.32
C CYS A 76 -30.81 29.13 33.72
N GLU A 77 -29.90 29.57 34.59
CA GLU A 77 -28.68 30.29 34.22
C GLU A 77 -27.42 29.45 34.53
N TRP A 78 -26.36 29.71 33.77
CA TRP A 78 -25.05 29.09 33.98
C TRP A 78 -24.27 29.88 35.02
N GLU A 79 -23.89 29.21 36.09
CA GLU A 79 -23.06 29.76 37.15
C GLU A 79 -21.68 29.10 37.12
N THR A 80 -20.64 29.90 37.29
CA THR A 80 -19.27 29.37 37.35
C THR A 80 -19.11 28.61 38.66
N SER A 81 -18.56 27.39 38.62
CA SER A 81 -18.05 26.81 39.86
C SER A 81 -16.94 27.74 40.33
N VAL A 82 -16.93 28.11 41.60
CA VAL A 82 -16.02 29.10 42.18
C VAL A 82 -14.62 28.50 42.27
N LEU A 83 -14.00 28.23 41.13
CA LEU A 83 -12.60 27.85 41.01
C LEU A 83 -11.80 29.13 40.80
N PRO A 84 -10.85 29.45 41.69
CA PRO A 84 -9.94 30.57 41.49
C PRO A 84 -9.23 30.45 40.14
N ARG A 85 -9.01 31.58 39.46
CA ARG A 85 -8.25 31.57 38.20
C ARG A 85 -6.84 31.05 38.45
N PRO A 86 -6.30 30.13 37.65
CA PRO A 86 -4.91 29.70 37.76
C PRO A 86 -3.99 30.94 37.67
N GLY A 87 -3.24 31.23 38.74
CA GLY A 87 -2.32 32.38 38.81
C GLY A 87 -2.88 33.69 39.40
N SER A 88 -4.06 33.71 40.03
CA SER A 88 -4.47 34.86 40.88
C SER A 88 -4.01 34.67 42.33
N GLU A 89 -3.72 35.77 43.04
CA GLU A 89 -3.36 35.73 44.49
C GLU A 89 -4.41 34.99 45.34
N SER A 90 -5.69 35.08 44.93
CA SER A 90 -6.80 34.34 45.55
C SER A 90 -6.78 32.83 45.28
N ALA A 91 -6.14 32.38 44.21
CA ALA A 91 -5.89 30.97 43.92
C ALA A 91 -4.77 30.44 44.80
N GLU A 92 -3.66 31.18 44.95
CA GLU A 92 -2.56 30.79 45.84
C GLU A 92 -2.98 30.78 47.32
N SER A 93 -3.89 31.67 47.74
CA SER A 93 -4.42 31.68 49.11
C SER A 93 -5.47 30.59 49.40
N LEU A 94 -6.21 30.12 48.39
CA LEU A 94 -7.21 29.04 48.51
C LEU A 94 -6.64 27.65 48.20
N LEU A 95 -5.60 27.55 47.37
CA LEU A 95 -4.86 26.33 47.00
C LEU A 95 -3.63 26.10 47.87
N ALA A 96 -3.52 26.72 49.05
CA ALA A 96 -2.47 26.46 50.02
C ALA A 96 -2.59 25.06 50.67
N CYS A 97 -2.69 24.01 49.85
CA CYS A 97 -2.26 22.67 50.22
C CYS A 97 -0.77 22.58 49.96
N ASN A 98 0.00 22.93 50.98
CA ASN A 98 1.45 22.86 50.98
C ASN A 98 1.90 21.40 50.81
N TYR A 99 2.18 20.99 49.57
CA TYR A 99 2.75 19.68 49.25
C TYR A 99 4.27 19.75 49.46
N THR A 100 4.71 19.90 50.71
CA THR A 100 6.09 19.61 51.07
C THR A 100 6.19 18.14 51.43
N ASN A 101 6.98 17.42 50.66
CA ASN A 101 7.35 16.03 50.87
C ASN A 101 7.62 15.71 52.37
N SER A 102 7.24 14.49 52.74
CA SER A 102 7.74 13.68 53.86
C SER A 102 7.40 14.00 55.32
N ALA A 103 6.43 14.85 55.67
CA ALA A 103 6.09 15.04 57.09
C ALA A 103 4.64 15.39 57.42
N LEU A 104 3.64 14.53 57.13
CA LEU A 104 2.36 14.55 57.87
C LEU A 104 1.43 13.34 57.67
N ALA A 105 1.91 12.12 57.92
CA ALA A 105 0.99 10.98 58.11
C ALA A 105 0.15 11.10 59.41
N ASN A 106 0.56 11.97 60.36
CA ASN A 106 0.00 12.01 61.71
C ASN A 106 -0.86 13.24 62.06
N ALA A 107 -1.10 14.20 61.16
CA ALA A 107 -2.08 15.29 61.41
C ALA A 107 -3.40 15.12 60.64
N SER A 108 -3.69 13.92 60.18
CA SER A 108 -5.00 13.53 59.64
C SER A 108 -6.02 13.21 60.74
N ALA A 109 -5.76 13.58 62.00
CA ALA A 109 -6.67 13.35 63.13
C ALA A 109 -7.38 14.61 63.64
N SER A 110 -6.93 15.83 63.29
CA SER A 110 -7.45 17.07 63.90
C SER A 110 -8.22 18.00 62.95
N LEU A 111 -8.38 17.65 61.68
CA LEU A 111 -9.17 18.45 60.71
C LEU A 111 -10.59 17.88 60.57
N MET A 112 -11.59 18.75 60.74
CA MET A 112 -13.01 18.48 60.49
C MET A 112 -13.23 17.90 59.08
N PRO A 113 -14.23 17.01 58.88
CA PRO A 113 -14.41 16.30 57.61
C PRO A 113 -14.64 17.23 56.41
N SER A 114 -15.27 18.38 56.63
CA SER A 114 -15.65 19.34 55.59
C SER A 114 -14.48 20.11 54.96
N GLN A 115 -13.33 20.23 55.64
CA GLN A 115 -12.18 20.99 55.14
C GLN A 115 -11.14 20.14 54.39
N ARG A 116 -11.15 18.80 54.54
CA ARG A 116 -10.24 17.91 53.81
C ARG A 116 -10.57 17.81 52.32
N GLN A 117 -11.78 18.20 51.92
CA GLN A 117 -12.33 17.88 50.61
C GLN A 117 -12.11 18.97 49.55
N LEU A 118 -11.58 20.14 49.93
CA LEU A 118 -11.61 21.33 49.05
C LEU A 118 -10.35 21.55 48.19
N CYS A 119 -9.28 20.75 48.35
CA CYS A 119 -7.98 21.09 47.75
C CYS A 119 -7.19 19.91 47.17
N LEU A 120 -7.77 18.71 47.10
CA LEU A 120 -7.16 17.64 46.32
C LEU A 120 -7.57 17.82 44.85
N PRO A 121 -6.62 17.79 43.88
CA PRO A 121 -6.99 17.67 42.49
C PRO A 121 -7.85 16.41 42.36
N VAL A 122 -9.13 16.60 42.06
CA VAL A 122 -10.04 15.49 41.83
C VAL A 122 -9.67 14.94 40.46
N THR A 123 -8.92 13.85 40.44
CA THR A 123 -8.72 13.07 39.22
C THR A 123 -10.06 12.40 38.89
N VAL A 124 -10.75 12.94 37.90
CA VAL A 124 -12.01 12.36 37.40
C VAL A 124 -11.65 11.42 36.27
N ASN A 125 -11.79 10.11 36.50
CA ASN A 125 -11.76 9.13 35.42
C ASN A 125 -13.17 9.01 34.85
N TYR A 126 -13.29 9.16 33.55
CA TYR A 126 -14.57 9.08 32.86
C TYR A 126 -14.50 8.19 31.62
N ASP A 127 -15.62 7.54 31.32
CA ASP A 127 -15.82 6.77 30.09
C ASP A 127 -16.79 7.52 29.18
N ILE A 128 -16.32 7.88 27.98
CA ILE A 128 -17.07 8.67 27.01
C ILE A 128 -17.15 7.90 25.71
N TRP A 129 -18.38 7.65 25.28
CA TRP A 129 -18.66 6.94 24.06
C TRP A 129 -19.42 7.83 23.07
N LEU A 130 -18.90 7.95 21.85
CA LEU A 130 -19.54 8.68 20.75
C LEU A 130 -20.05 7.67 19.73
N VAL A 131 -21.33 7.77 19.36
CA VAL A 131 -21.95 6.88 18.37
C VAL A 131 -22.84 7.62 17.39
N ASN A 132 -23.04 7.02 16.23
CA ASN A 132 -23.97 7.53 15.24
C ASN A 132 -25.38 7.05 15.49
N GLY A 133 -26.34 7.94 15.24
CA GLY A 133 -27.75 7.62 15.31
C GLY A 133 -28.19 7.28 16.74
N VAL A 134 -29.19 6.39 16.85
CA VAL A 134 -29.81 6.04 18.14
C VAL A 134 -29.13 4.79 18.71
N PRO A 135 -28.59 4.80 19.95
CA PRO A 135 -27.91 3.67 20.57
C PRO A 135 -28.75 2.39 20.66
N SER A 136 -30.05 2.51 20.94
CA SER A 136 -30.95 1.35 20.98
C SER A 136 -31.09 0.60 19.65
N LEU A 137 -30.75 1.23 18.53
CA LEU A 137 -30.79 0.64 17.18
C LEU A 137 -29.41 0.16 16.70
N GLN A 138 -28.43 0.04 17.60
CA GLN A 138 -27.07 -0.41 17.27
C GLN A 138 -27.04 -1.76 16.54
N ASP A 139 -27.98 -2.65 16.82
CA ASP A 139 -28.04 -3.98 16.20
C ASP A 139 -28.53 -3.92 14.74
N TYR A 140 -29.32 -2.90 14.39
CA TYR A 140 -29.82 -2.71 13.04
C TYR A 140 -28.77 -2.05 12.13
N TYR A 141 -28.02 -1.06 12.64
CA TYR A 141 -27.00 -0.31 11.90
C TYR A 141 -25.57 -0.64 12.35
N ARG A 142 -25.29 -1.91 12.64
CA ARG A 142 -24.05 -2.32 13.33
C ARG A 142 -22.76 -1.86 12.64
N PHE A 143 -22.70 -1.92 11.30
CA PHE A 143 -21.53 -1.52 10.52
C PHE A 143 -21.44 -0.01 10.25
N GLU A 144 -22.36 0.79 10.79
CA GLU A 144 -22.36 2.25 10.68
C GLU A 144 -22.31 2.93 12.07
N HIS A 145 -22.72 2.22 13.12
CA HIS A 145 -22.94 2.76 14.46
C HIS A 145 -21.66 3.32 15.11
N GLN A 146 -20.57 2.56 15.05
CA GLN A 146 -19.27 2.92 15.65
C GLN A 146 -18.35 3.69 14.70
N PHE A 147 -18.63 3.65 13.41
CA PHE A 147 -17.74 4.18 12.38
C PHE A 147 -17.96 5.67 12.17
N SER A 148 -16.90 6.45 11.95
CA SER A 148 -17.11 7.81 11.43
C SER A 148 -17.80 7.74 10.06
N PHE A 149 -18.51 8.81 9.67
CA PHE A 149 -19.18 8.82 8.35
C PHE A 149 -18.21 8.61 7.18
N GLU A 150 -16.98 9.11 7.33
CA GLU A 150 -15.87 8.92 6.38
C GLU A 150 -15.45 7.45 6.27
N ASP A 151 -15.66 6.67 7.33
CA ASP A 151 -15.32 5.26 7.42
C ASP A 151 -16.47 4.30 7.08
N HIS A 152 -17.70 4.81 6.89
CA HIS A 152 -18.82 4.00 6.40
C HIS A 152 -18.48 3.35 5.06
N ASP A 153 -19.01 2.16 4.80
CA ASP A 153 -18.77 1.35 3.59
C ASP A 153 -17.33 0.80 3.43
N ILE A 154 -16.35 1.28 4.20
CA ILE A 154 -14.95 0.84 4.06
C ILE A 154 -14.81 -0.65 4.43
N PHE A 155 -15.57 -1.11 5.42
CA PHE A 155 -15.61 -2.54 5.79
C PHE A 155 -16.05 -3.41 4.61
N GLU A 156 -17.14 -3.04 3.95
CA GLU A 156 -17.73 -3.71 2.81
C GLU A 156 -16.75 -3.73 1.62
N MET A 157 -16.07 -2.60 1.38
CA MET A 157 -15.03 -2.52 0.34
C MET A 157 -13.90 -3.54 0.59
N TYR A 158 -13.32 -3.55 1.79
CA TYR A 158 -12.28 -4.51 2.13
C TYR A 158 -12.77 -5.95 2.07
N LEU A 159 -13.99 -6.24 2.53
CA LEU A 159 -14.59 -7.56 2.45
C LEU A 159 -14.74 -8.02 0.99
N VAL A 160 -15.23 -7.16 0.10
CA VAL A 160 -15.36 -7.48 -1.33
C VAL A 160 -13.99 -7.80 -1.93
N PHE A 161 -12.98 -6.95 -1.72
CA PHE A 161 -11.64 -7.21 -2.26
C PHE A 161 -10.97 -8.43 -1.62
N CYS A 162 -11.19 -8.69 -0.32
CA CYS A 162 -10.74 -9.90 0.35
C CYS A 162 -11.29 -11.14 -0.35
N LEU A 163 -12.59 -11.19 -0.63
CA LEU A 163 -13.22 -12.29 -1.35
C LEU A 163 -12.70 -12.42 -2.79
N LEU A 164 -12.59 -11.30 -3.51
CA LEU A 164 -12.07 -11.29 -4.89
C LEU A 164 -10.64 -11.83 -4.97
N TYR A 165 -9.74 -11.37 -4.09
CA TYR A 165 -8.38 -11.88 -4.02
C TYR A 165 -8.32 -13.32 -3.53
N PHE A 166 -9.19 -13.75 -2.61
CA PHE A 166 -9.30 -15.15 -2.21
C PHE A 166 -9.62 -16.06 -3.40
N PHE A 167 -10.67 -15.74 -4.15
CA PHE A 167 -11.05 -16.53 -5.33
C PHE A 167 -9.94 -16.52 -6.40
N LEU A 168 -9.34 -15.36 -6.65
CA LEU A 168 -8.21 -15.25 -7.59
C LEU A 168 -7.01 -16.09 -7.14
N ALA A 169 -6.66 -16.05 -5.85
CA ALA A 169 -5.59 -16.84 -5.25
C ALA A 169 -5.83 -18.33 -5.40
N VAL A 170 -7.05 -18.80 -5.10
CA VAL A 170 -7.45 -20.20 -5.19
C VAL A 170 -7.39 -20.68 -6.64
N ILE A 171 -8.00 -19.95 -7.59
CA ILE A 171 -7.98 -20.29 -9.01
C ILE A 171 -6.54 -20.36 -9.53
N PHE A 172 -5.71 -19.38 -9.20
CA PHE A 172 -4.32 -19.32 -9.63
C PHE A 172 -3.49 -20.45 -9.00
N HIS A 173 -3.69 -20.76 -7.72
CA HIS A 173 -3.01 -21.85 -7.02
C HIS A 173 -3.30 -23.22 -7.65
N PHE A 174 -4.57 -23.51 -7.94
CA PHE A 174 -4.94 -24.79 -8.55
C PHE A 174 -4.41 -24.94 -9.98
N LYS A 175 -4.42 -23.86 -10.77
CA LYS A 175 -4.02 -23.90 -12.18
C LYS A 175 -2.50 -24.11 -12.38
N TYR A 176 -1.68 -23.58 -11.47
CA TYR A 176 -0.21 -23.55 -11.61
C TYR A 176 0.53 -24.51 -10.67
N LYS A 177 -0.17 -25.52 -10.15
CA LYS A 177 0.38 -26.51 -9.22
C LYS A 177 1.54 -27.30 -9.86
N GLY A 178 2.79 -26.94 -9.55
CA GLY A 178 3.99 -27.70 -9.89
C GLY A 178 5.00 -27.02 -10.83
N GLU A 179 4.68 -25.90 -11.47
CA GLU A 179 5.59 -25.17 -12.39
C GLU A 179 5.81 -23.73 -11.94
N TYR A 180 6.82 -23.52 -11.09
CA TYR A 180 7.14 -22.19 -10.52
C TYR A 180 8.21 -21.46 -11.33
N GLU A 181 7.78 -20.71 -12.34
CA GLU A 181 8.62 -19.66 -12.92
C GLU A 181 8.75 -18.47 -11.96
N PRO A 182 9.90 -17.77 -11.92
CA PRO A 182 10.15 -16.71 -10.94
C PRO A 182 9.13 -15.57 -10.98
N LEU A 183 8.60 -15.24 -12.17
CA LEU A 183 7.57 -14.21 -12.34
C LEU A 183 6.20 -14.68 -11.82
N ALA A 184 5.86 -15.96 -12.03
CA ALA A 184 4.64 -16.55 -11.49
C ALA A 184 4.70 -16.62 -9.95
N VAL A 185 5.88 -16.86 -9.37
CA VAL A 185 6.08 -16.82 -7.90
C VAL A 185 5.88 -15.41 -7.35
N LEU A 186 6.39 -14.37 -8.02
CA LEU A 186 6.16 -12.98 -7.62
C LEU A 186 4.67 -12.61 -7.68
N LEU A 187 3.98 -12.99 -8.76
CA LEU A 187 2.54 -12.77 -8.88
C LEU A 187 1.75 -13.54 -7.80
N PHE A 188 2.15 -14.77 -7.51
CA PHE A 188 1.55 -15.57 -6.44
C PHE A 188 1.73 -14.89 -5.07
N ALA A 189 2.94 -14.43 -4.77
CA ALA A 189 3.24 -13.70 -3.54
C ALA A 189 2.42 -12.40 -3.43
N HIS A 190 2.32 -11.63 -4.52
CA HIS A 190 1.49 -10.43 -4.59
C HIS A 190 0.02 -10.76 -4.25
N ILE A 191 -0.59 -11.72 -4.94
CA ILE A 191 -2.01 -12.07 -4.74
C ILE A 191 -2.29 -12.50 -3.29
N TRP A 192 -1.40 -13.31 -2.70
CA TRP A 192 -1.56 -13.74 -1.30
C TRP A 192 -1.33 -12.61 -0.30
N PHE A 193 -0.40 -11.70 -0.55
CA PHE A 193 -0.20 -10.53 0.30
C PHE A 193 -1.37 -9.57 0.18
N SER A 194 -1.92 -9.34 -1.01
CA SER A 194 -3.15 -8.55 -1.20
C SER A 194 -4.34 -9.14 -0.46
N PHE A 195 -4.52 -10.48 -0.53
CA PHE A 195 -5.53 -11.18 0.26
C PHE A 195 -5.29 -11.01 1.77
N ALA A 196 -4.07 -11.24 2.25
CA ALA A 196 -3.73 -11.12 3.66
C ALA A 196 -3.94 -9.69 4.18
N ALA A 197 -3.52 -8.68 3.43
CA ALA A 197 -3.75 -7.28 3.76
C ALA A 197 -5.24 -6.94 3.89
N ALA A 198 -6.04 -7.34 2.89
CA ALA A 198 -7.48 -7.12 2.92
C ALA A 198 -8.14 -7.87 4.09
N ALA A 199 -7.75 -9.12 4.34
CA ALA A 199 -8.27 -9.91 5.45
C ALA A 199 -7.95 -9.29 6.82
N LEU A 200 -6.72 -8.80 7.03
CA LEU A 200 -6.33 -8.13 8.27
C LEU A 200 -7.17 -6.86 8.52
N HIS A 201 -7.40 -6.06 7.47
CA HIS A 201 -8.29 -4.89 7.57
C HIS A 201 -9.74 -5.28 7.82
N THR A 202 -10.28 -6.28 7.09
CA THR A 202 -11.64 -6.77 7.31
C THR A 202 -11.83 -7.29 8.74
N ILE A 203 -10.87 -8.04 9.30
CA ILE A 203 -10.95 -8.53 10.68
C ILE A 203 -10.90 -7.36 11.68
N HIS A 204 -9.98 -6.41 11.48
CA HIS A 204 -9.90 -5.21 12.32
C HIS A 204 -11.23 -4.45 12.36
N LEU A 205 -11.79 -4.15 11.19
CA LEU A 205 -13.03 -3.39 11.04
C LEU A 205 -14.25 -4.20 11.50
N ALA A 206 -14.24 -5.52 11.30
CA ALA A 206 -15.27 -6.41 11.84
C ALA A 206 -15.31 -6.36 13.36
N ILE A 207 -14.17 -6.34 14.05
CA ILE A 207 -14.13 -6.23 15.52
C ILE A 207 -14.54 -4.80 15.94
N PHE A 208 -14.04 -3.79 15.25
CA PHE A 208 -14.36 -2.38 15.49
C PHE A 208 -15.87 -2.09 15.43
N SER A 209 -16.63 -2.81 14.59
CA SER A 209 -18.08 -2.63 14.52
C SER A 209 -18.82 -3.06 15.81
N PHE A 210 -18.21 -3.91 16.65
CA PHE A 210 -18.79 -4.34 17.91
C PHE A 210 -18.33 -3.48 19.09
N ASP A 211 -17.05 -3.14 19.16
CA ASP A 211 -16.43 -2.54 20.34
C ASP A 211 -15.99 -1.09 20.16
N GLY A 212 -16.06 -0.53 18.94
CA GLY A 212 -15.58 0.83 18.63
C GLY A 212 -14.06 1.04 18.82
N HIS A 213 -13.30 0.00 19.15
CA HIS A 213 -11.86 0.05 19.41
C HIS A 213 -11.08 -0.73 18.35
N GLY A 214 -11.59 -1.90 17.96
CA GLY A 214 -10.95 -2.83 17.04
C GLY A 214 -9.59 -3.32 17.57
N VAL A 215 -8.78 -3.86 16.66
CA VAL A 215 -7.39 -4.26 16.98
C VAL A 215 -6.41 -3.42 16.15
N PRO A 216 -5.86 -2.32 16.70
CA PRO A 216 -5.03 -1.38 15.93
C PRO A 216 -3.82 -2.04 15.25
N VAL A 217 -3.25 -3.07 15.88
CA VAL A 217 -2.13 -3.84 15.35
C VAL A 217 -2.49 -4.56 14.04
N LEU A 218 -3.72 -5.08 13.92
CA LEU A 218 -4.18 -5.71 12.67
C LEU A 218 -4.29 -4.69 11.54
N SER A 219 -4.77 -3.48 11.83
CA SER A 219 -4.86 -2.38 10.86
C SER A 219 -3.48 -1.94 10.38
N PHE A 220 -2.53 -1.78 11.32
CA PHE A 220 -1.15 -1.44 11.01
C PHE A 220 -0.47 -2.52 10.15
N LEU A 221 -0.58 -3.79 10.55
CA LEU A 221 -0.01 -4.92 9.83
C LEU A 221 -0.65 -5.09 8.44
N GLY A 222 -1.97 -4.90 8.34
CA GLY A 222 -2.70 -4.90 7.06
C GLY A 222 -2.13 -3.88 6.09
N GLY A 223 -1.89 -2.65 6.55
CA GLY A 223 -1.29 -1.60 5.74
C GLY A 223 0.15 -1.94 5.31
N LEU A 224 0.95 -2.52 6.20
CA LEU A 224 2.32 -2.95 5.89
C LEU A 224 2.35 -4.04 4.81
N VAL A 225 1.52 -5.08 4.98
CA VAL A 225 1.41 -6.19 4.02
C VAL A 225 0.87 -5.68 2.68
N GLY A 226 -0.06 -4.72 2.69
CA GLY A 226 -0.58 -4.06 1.51
C GLY A 226 0.52 -3.36 0.70
N ARG A 227 1.38 -2.58 1.37
CA ARG A 227 2.54 -1.94 0.71
C ARG A 227 3.53 -2.96 0.15
N CYS A 228 3.79 -4.04 0.87
CA CYS A 228 4.59 -5.14 0.34
C CYS A 228 3.97 -5.75 -0.93
N ALA A 229 2.64 -5.89 -0.97
CA ALA A 229 1.94 -6.40 -2.15
C ALA A 229 2.09 -5.44 -3.34
N GLU A 230 1.89 -4.14 -3.16
CA GLU A 230 2.06 -3.12 -4.20
C GLU A 230 3.48 -3.12 -4.77
N ALA A 231 4.50 -3.16 -3.90
CA ALA A 231 5.91 -3.24 -4.30
C ALA A 231 6.19 -4.47 -5.17
N LEU A 232 5.66 -5.65 -4.79
CA LEU A 232 5.81 -6.89 -5.55
C LEU A 232 5.20 -6.76 -6.96
N LEU A 233 4.05 -6.09 -7.09
CA LEU A 233 3.41 -5.88 -8.39
C LEU A 233 4.19 -4.88 -9.26
N LEU A 234 4.75 -3.82 -8.68
CA LEU A 234 5.65 -2.90 -9.38
C LEU A 234 6.89 -3.60 -9.92
N ILE A 235 7.55 -4.41 -9.09
CA ILE A 235 8.73 -5.16 -9.49
C ILE A 235 8.37 -6.18 -10.56
N LEU A 236 7.23 -6.88 -10.42
CA LEU A 236 6.71 -7.78 -11.44
C LEU A 236 6.52 -7.05 -12.78
N LEU A 237 5.95 -5.83 -12.75
CA LEU A 237 5.75 -5.03 -13.95
C LEU A 237 7.07 -4.59 -14.59
N LEU A 238 8.00 -4.03 -13.81
CA LEU A 238 9.28 -3.55 -14.33
C LEU A 238 10.13 -4.69 -14.88
N THR A 239 10.15 -5.84 -14.19
CA THR A 239 10.89 -7.02 -14.65
C THR A 239 10.29 -7.66 -15.89
N THR A 240 8.96 -7.67 -16.04
CA THR A 240 8.31 -8.14 -17.27
C THR A 240 8.52 -7.18 -18.44
N ALA A 241 8.52 -5.86 -18.21
CA ALA A 241 8.84 -4.87 -19.23
C ALA A 241 10.29 -5.00 -19.74
N ASP A 242 11.24 -5.25 -18.83
CA ASP A 242 12.66 -5.34 -19.18
C ASP A 242 13.03 -6.69 -19.81
N VAL A 243 12.63 -7.79 -19.18
CA VAL A 243 13.03 -9.14 -19.63
C VAL A 243 12.08 -9.72 -20.68
N GLY A 244 10.84 -9.23 -20.76
CA GLY A 244 9.76 -9.83 -21.53
C GLY A 244 9.04 -10.95 -20.77
N PHE A 245 7.99 -11.52 -21.38
CA PHE A 245 7.39 -12.74 -20.85
C PHE A 245 8.37 -13.90 -21.02
N PRO A 246 8.51 -14.79 -20.03
CA PRO A 246 9.23 -16.04 -20.20
C PRO A 246 8.43 -16.93 -21.15
N ILE A 247 8.54 -16.70 -22.45
CA ILE A 247 8.07 -17.62 -23.49
C ILE A 247 9.10 -18.75 -23.56
N PHE A 248 9.25 -19.54 -22.51
CA PHE A 248 10.20 -20.64 -22.54
C PHE A 248 9.60 -21.89 -21.92
N PRO A 249 8.91 -22.73 -22.72
CA PRO A 249 8.73 -24.11 -22.29
C PRO A 249 10.11 -24.67 -21.92
N ALA A 250 10.15 -25.46 -20.84
CA ALA A 250 11.36 -26.15 -20.41
C ALA A 250 12.05 -26.90 -21.57
N GLU A 251 11.27 -27.32 -22.57
CA GLU A 251 11.71 -27.97 -23.81
C GLU A 251 12.51 -27.05 -24.75
N LEU A 252 12.09 -25.81 -24.97
CA LEU A 252 12.81 -24.89 -25.86
C LEU A 252 14.07 -24.34 -25.17
N ALA A 253 14.03 -24.10 -23.86
CA ALA A 253 15.23 -23.77 -23.07
C ALA A 253 16.23 -24.94 -23.03
N HIS A 254 15.76 -26.19 -23.11
CA HIS A 254 16.60 -27.37 -23.29
C HIS A 254 17.17 -27.44 -24.71
N PHE A 255 16.35 -27.19 -25.73
CA PHE A 255 16.78 -27.14 -27.12
C PHE A 255 17.82 -26.06 -27.36
N GLU A 256 17.61 -24.83 -26.88
CA GLU A 256 18.55 -23.72 -27.02
C GLU A 256 19.86 -23.97 -26.26
N ARG A 257 19.80 -24.60 -25.07
CA ARG A 257 20.99 -25.11 -24.37
C ARG A 257 21.73 -26.16 -25.19
N LYS A 258 21.00 -27.05 -25.86
CA LYS A 258 21.55 -28.10 -26.71
C LYS A 258 22.21 -27.49 -27.96
N VAL A 259 21.56 -26.53 -28.61
CA VAL A 259 22.08 -25.77 -29.76
C VAL A 259 23.32 -24.95 -29.36
N ARG A 260 23.31 -24.24 -28.23
CA ARG A 260 24.49 -23.52 -27.71
C ARG A 260 25.66 -24.47 -27.41
N ARG A 261 25.40 -25.61 -26.75
CA ARG A 261 26.43 -26.64 -26.51
C ARG A 261 26.97 -27.20 -27.83
N TYR A 262 26.11 -27.42 -28.82
CA TYR A 262 26.51 -27.90 -30.13
C TYR A 262 27.37 -26.87 -30.87
N ARG A 263 26.97 -25.60 -30.87
CA ARG A 263 27.72 -24.49 -31.49
C ARG A 263 29.07 -24.26 -30.80
N LYS A 264 29.13 -24.36 -29.47
CA LYS A 264 30.40 -24.28 -28.71
C LYS A 264 31.35 -25.44 -29.03
N ARG A 265 30.83 -26.68 -29.12
CA ARG A 265 31.61 -27.87 -29.53
C ARG A 265 32.08 -27.78 -30.99
N GLN A 266 31.29 -27.16 -31.86
CA GLN A 266 31.68 -26.90 -33.25
C GLN A 266 32.81 -25.86 -33.32
N TYR A 267 32.67 -24.74 -32.61
CA TYR A 267 33.70 -23.70 -32.54
C TYR A 267 35.02 -24.23 -31.96
N GLN A 268 34.96 -25.01 -30.88
CA GLN A 268 36.15 -25.64 -30.28
C GLN A 268 36.84 -26.64 -31.21
N ARG A 269 36.08 -27.37 -32.04
CA ARG A 269 36.65 -28.28 -33.06
C ARG A 269 37.33 -27.53 -34.19
N VAL A 270 36.81 -26.39 -34.61
CA VAL A 270 37.48 -25.54 -35.62
C VAL A 270 38.76 -24.95 -35.02
N LEU A 271 38.70 -24.47 -33.78
CA LEU A 271 39.86 -23.88 -33.10
C LEU A 271 40.97 -24.91 -32.84
N SER A 272 40.64 -26.16 -32.48
CA SER A 272 41.62 -27.23 -32.28
C SER A 272 42.29 -27.71 -33.57
N VAL A 273 41.67 -27.47 -34.73
CA VAL A 273 42.27 -27.76 -36.04
C VAL A 273 43.19 -26.61 -36.50
N MET A 274 43.04 -25.42 -35.94
CA MET A 274 43.88 -24.26 -36.22
C MET A 274 45.02 -24.06 -35.20
N GLY A 275 44.99 -24.79 -34.08
CA GLY A 275 45.91 -24.65 -32.96
C GLY A 275 46.84 -25.85 -32.80
N ASP A 276 47.65 -26.13 -33.82
CA ASP A 276 49.07 -26.45 -33.74
C ASP A 276 49.58 -26.55 -35.18
N ASP A 277 50.82 -26.14 -35.42
CA ASP A 277 51.52 -26.12 -36.72
C ASP A 277 51.22 -24.95 -37.66
N GLY A 278 52.17 -24.02 -37.69
CA GLY A 278 52.34 -22.95 -38.68
C GLY A 278 52.64 -23.41 -40.11
N GLU A 279 52.23 -24.60 -40.54
CA GLU A 279 52.39 -25.02 -41.93
C GLU A 279 51.52 -26.21 -42.33
N ARG A 280 50.18 -26.03 -42.43
CA ARG A 280 49.34 -26.93 -43.25
C ARG A 280 48.01 -26.31 -43.67
N ARG A 281 48.06 -25.62 -44.81
CA ARG A 281 46.90 -25.46 -45.71
C ARG A 281 46.44 -26.84 -46.17
N LYS A 282 45.54 -27.51 -45.44
CA LYS A 282 44.79 -28.67 -45.97
C LYS A 282 43.32 -28.64 -45.59
N LYS A 283 42.53 -28.21 -46.58
CA LYS A 283 41.17 -28.63 -46.92
C LYS A 283 40.17 -28.73 -45.76
N ILE A 284 39.50 -27.62 -45.50
CA ILE A 284 38.12 -27.65 -44.99
C ILE A 284 37.26 -28.29 -46.10
N PRO A 285 36.53 -29.39 -45.87
CA PRO A 285 35.63 -29.95 -46.88
C PRO A 285 34.52 -28.93 -47.21
N PRO A 286 34.19 -28.72 -48.50
CA PRO A 286 33.31 -27.64 -48.96
C PRO A 286 31.90 -27.70 -48.33
N ASN A 287 31.48 -28.89 -47.92
CA ASN A 287 30.15 -29.18 -47.38
C ASN A 287 29.93 -28.54 -45.98
N VAL A 288 31.02 -28.23 -45.26
CA VAL A 288 30.96 -27.63 -43.93
C VAL A 288 31.03 -26.10 -44.01
N ALA A 289 31.59 -25.51 -45.07
CA ALA A 289 31.61 -24.05 -45.26
C ALA A 289 30.32 -23.54 -45.93
N ALA A 290 29.72 -24.33 -46.84
CA ALA A 290 28.54 -23.93 -47.61
C ALA A 290 27.25 -23.77 -46.78
N THR A 291 27.18 -24.36 -45.58
CA THR A 291 26.00 -24.25 -44.71
C THR A 291 26.03 -23.01 -43.81
N TRP A 292 27.16 -22.30 -43.71
CA TRP A 292 27.28 -21.12 -42.85
C TRP A 292 26.84 -19.82 -43.53
N THR A 293 26.80 -19.77 -44.85
CA THR A 293 26.48 -18.54 -45.60
C THR A 293 25.02 -18.41 -46.00
N ALA A 294 24.20 -19.45 -45.88
CA ALA A 294 22.84 -19.45 -46.43
C ALA A 294 21.75 -18.81 -45.52
N SER A 295 22.06 -18.39 -44.29
CA SER A 295 21.02 -17.98 -43.34
C SER A 295 20.80 -16.47 -43.19
N ARG A 296 21.58 -15.58 -43.85
CA ARG A 296 21.38 -14.14 -43.62
C ARG A 296 21.86 -13.19 -44.72
N THR A 297 21.43 -13.39 -45.97
CA THR A 297 21.49 -12.32 -46.98
C THR A 297 20.26 -12.39 -47.88
N LYS A 298 19.18 -11.71 -47.48
CA LYS A 298 18.22 -11.19 -48.48
C LYS A 298 18.90 -9.97 -49.11
N ASN A 299 19.07 -10.00 -50.44
CA ASN A 299 19.52 -8.90 -51.31
C ASN A 299 21.04 -8.71 -51.53
N VAL A 300 21.75 -9.73 -52.01
CA VAL A 300 22.93 -9.50 -52.86
C VAL A 300 22.90 -10.50 -54.02
N ASP A 301 22.94 -10.01 -55.25
CA ASP A 301 22.92 -10.85 -56.45
C ASP A 301 24.30 -11.49 -56.66
N ILE A 302 24.39 -12.77 -56.31
CA ILE A 302 25.64 -13.53 -56.17
C ILE A 302 26.39 -13.65 -57.51
N ARG A 303 25.69 -13.49 -58.65
CA ARG A 303 26.28 -13.62 -59.99
C ARG A 303 27.23 -12.49 -60.37
N ASP A 304 27.03 -11.28 -59.87
CA ASP A 304 27.87 -10.14 -60.24
C ASP A 304 29.15 -10.08 -59.41
N ALA A 305 29.10 -10.54 -58.15
CA ALA A 305 30.28 -10.69 -57.30
C ALA A 305 31.23 -11.81 -57.80
N LEU A 306 30.70 -12.83 -58.48
CA LEU A 306 31.49 -13.97 -58.96
C LEU A 306 32.36 -13.65 -60.19
N LYS A 307 32.04 -12.57 -60.92
CA LYS A 307 32.77 -12.19 -62.14
C LYS A 307 34.07 -11.42 -61.87
N GLN A 308 34.32 -11.01 -60.62
CA GLN A 308 35.43 -10.10 -60.28
C GLN A 308 36.55 -10.73 -59.41
N SER A 309 36.50 -12.04 -59.13
CA SER A 309 37.43 -12.70 -58.20
C SER A 309 38.29 -13.77 -58.89
N THR A 310 39.56 -13.46 -59.14
CA THR A 310 40.57 -14.39 -59.69
C THR A 310 41.41 -15.11 -58.62
N SER A 311 41.06 -15.03 -57.33
CA SER A 311 41.75 -15.79 -56.29
C SER A 311 40.79 -16.24 -55.17
N THR A 312 40.91 -17.50 -54.76
CA THR A 312 40.14 -18.11 -53.65
C THR A 312 40.57 -17.63 -52.27
N ALA A 313 41.61 -16.79 -52.20
CA ALA A 313 42.07 -16.20 -50.93
C ALA A 313 41.27 -14.95 -50.56
N ASP A 314 40.73 -14.20 -51.54
CA ASP A 314 40.07 -12.92 -51.29
C ASP A 314 38.60 -13.05 -50.85
N LEU A 315 37.99 -14.23 -51.03
CA LEU A 315 36.62 -14.49 -50.58
C LEU A 315 36.51 -14.81 -49.08
N VAL A 316 37.62 -15.20 -48.44
CA VAL A 316 37.64 -15.57 -47.01
C VAL A 316 37.84 -14.34 -46.12
N THR A 317 38.54 -13.32 -46.61
CA THR A 317 38.79 -12.06 -45.90
C THR A 317 37.59 -11.12 -45.84
N LEU A 318 36.52 -11.37 -46.60
CA LEU A 318 35.29 -10.56 -46.57
C LEU A 318 34.21 -11.07 -45.60
N SER A 319 34.47 -12.19 -44.90
CA SER A 319 33.60 -12.70 -43.83
C SER A 319 34.28 -12.69 -42.45
N SER A 320 35.36 -11.90 -42.30
CA SER A 320 35.92 -11.61 -40.98
C SER A 320 34.84 -10.91 -40.14
N PHE A 321 34.15 -11.75 -39.38
CA PHE A 321 33.48 -11.49 -38.13
C PHE A 321 33.80 -10.09 -37.59
N ASN A 322 32.85 -9.17 -37.77
CA ASN A 322 32.82 -7.94 -37.00
C ASN A 322 32.68 -8.35 -35.52
N PRO A 323 33.61 -8.01 -34.61
CA PRO A 323 33.58 -8.42 -33.21
C PRO A 323 32.57 -7.58 -32.39
N TYR A 324 31.42 -7.27 -32.97
CA TYR A 324 30.36 -6.48 -32.36
C TYR A 324 29.31 -7.38 -31.69
N ASP A 325 29.72 -8.15 -30.67
CA ASP A 325 28.76 -8.68 -29.67
C ASP A 325 29.44 -9.03 -28.33
N ARG A 326 30.53 -8.33 -27.99
CA ARG A 326 31.14 -8.39 -26.65
C ARG A 326 31.09 -7.07 -25.88
N THR A 327 30.77 -5.96 -26.53
CA THR A 327 30.81 -4.63 -25.92
C THR A 327 29.49 -4.17 -25.30
N LEU A 328 28.38 -4.89 -25.53
CA LEU A 328 27.08 -4.57 -24.92
C LEU A 328 26.87 -5.20 -23.53
N GLU A 329 27.76 -6.07 -23.06
CA GLU A 329 27.73 -6.61 -21.69
C GLU A 329 28.69 -5.89 -20.72
N GLU A 330 29.47 -4.90 -21.17
CA GLU A 330 30.50 -4.23 -20.35
C GLU A 330 30.15 -2.80 -19.89
N GLN A 331 29.06 -2.20 -20.39
CA GLN A 331 28.75 -0.78 -20.14
C GLN A 331 27.68 -0.50 -19.08
N GLU A 332 27.11 -1.51 -18.43
CA GLU A 332 26.29 -1.34 -17.21
C GLU A 332 27.05 -1.80 -15.98
N THR A 333 28.24 -1.25 -15.77
CA THR A 333 29.00 -1.38 -14.53
C THR A 333 28.86 -0.10 -13.71
N VAL A 334 27.74 0.03 -13.00
CA VAL A 334 27.65 0.92 -11.84
C VAL A 334 27.26 0.10 -10.61
N LEU A 335 28.22 0.03 -9.68
CA LEU A 335 28.11 -0.37 -8.28
C LEU A 335 27.84 -1.85 -7.95
N CYS A 336 28.86 -2.69 -8.12
CA CYS A 336 29.00 -3.91 -7.30
C CYS A 336 30.48 -4.20 -7.01
N GLY A 337 31.06 -3.42 -6.10
CA GLY A 337 32.32 -3.79 -5.46
C GLY A 337 32.06 -4.88 -4.42
N PHE A 338 32.89 -5.94 -4.44
CA PHE A 338 33.13 -6.92 -3.38
C PHE A 338 32.59 -8.35 -3.47
N ILE A 339 31.80 -8.76 -4.48
CA ILE A 339 31.42 -10.20 -4.60
C ILE A 339 31.65 -10.73 -6.01
N LYS A 340 32.69 -11.57 -6.18
CA LYS A 340 32.90 -12.39 -7.38
C LYS A 340 31.85 -13.51 -7.41
N CYS A 341 30.84 -13.41 -8.28
CA CYS A 341 29.89 -14.48 -8.55
C CYS A 341 29.95 -14.93 -10.02
N PRO A 342 30.16 -16.21 -10.35
CA PRO A 342 30.03 -16.71 -11.71
C PRO A 342 28.58 -17.11 -12.05
N ALA A 343 28.30 -17.11 -13.36
CA ALA A 343 27.07 -17.51 -14.06
C ALA A 343 25.89 -16.50 -14.08
N SER A 344 25.54 -16.05 -15.28
CA SER A 344 24.43 -15.15 -15.67
C SER A 344 23.10 -15.32 -14.89
N LYS A 345 22.76 -16.55 -14.45
CA LYS A 345 21.54 -16.84 -13.66
C LYS A 345 21.61 -16.30 -12.22
N SER A 346 22.80 -16.20 -11.64
CA SER A 346 23.05 -15.58 -10.33
C SER A 346 22.89 -14.06 -10.42
N ARG A 347 23.45 -13.42 -11.47
CA ARG A 347 23.36 -11.97 -11.69
C ARG A 347 21.92 -11.46 -11.77
N LYS A 348 21.04 -12.14 -12.53
CA LYS A 348 19.62 -11.76 -12.63
C LYS A 348 18.85 -11.90 -11.31
N ARG A 349 19.16 -12.92 -10.51
CA ARG A 349 18.54 -13.09 -9.18
C ARG A 349 19.01 -12.02 -8.20
N VAL A 350 20.31 -11.69 -8.22
CA VAL A 350 20.87 -10.62 -7.39
C VAL A 350 20.25 -9.27 -7.75
N TYR A 351 20.12 -8.97 -9.05
CA TYR A 351 19.45 -7.74 -9.52
C TYR A 351 18.00 -7.65 -9.04
N LEU A 352 17.21 -8.73 -9.17
CA LEU A 352 15.82 -8.75 -8.73
C LEU A 352 15.68 -8.59 -7.22
N VAL A 353 16.54 -9.26 -6.43
CA VAL A 353 16.57 -9.12 -4.98
C VAL A 353 16.98 -7.71 -4.57
N LEU A 354 17.97 -7.10 -5.24
CA LEU A 354 18.38 -5.73 -4.97
C LEU A 354 17.23 -4.75 -5.25
N MET A 355 16.56 -4.88 -6.39
CA MET A 355 15.38 -4.07 -6.70
C MET A 355 14.28 -4.26 -5.67
N LEU A 356 13.99 -5.49 -5.28
CA LEU A 356 13.02 -5.80 -4.24
C LEU A 356 13.34 -5.09 -2.92
N VAL A 357 14.58 -5.19 -2.46
CA VAL A 357 15.02 -4.53 -1.21
C VAL A 357 14.88 -3.02 -1.31
N VAL A 358 15.30 -2.41 -2.42
CA VAL A 358 15.22 -0.96 -2.61
C VAL A 358 13.77 -0.48 -2.62
N PHE A 359 12.92 -1.06 -3.46
CA PHE A 359 11.51 -0.67 -3.57
C PHE A 359 10.77 -0.85 -2.23
N LEU A 360 10.93 -2.01 -1.58
CA LEU A 360 10.32 -2.26 -0.28
C LEU A 360 10.82 -1.24 0.76
N SER A 361 12.12 -0.97 0.83
CA SER A 361 12.69 -0.06 1.83
C SER A 361 12.16 1.37 1.68
N VAL A 362 12.05 1.87 0.43
CA VAL A 362 11.56 3.21 0.14
C VAL A 362 10.07 3.31 0.44
N GLU A 363 9.26 2.35 -0.05
CA GLU A 363 7.81 2.39 0.16
C GLU A 363 7.42 2.20 1.62
N LEU A 364 8.00 1.22 2.33
CA LEU A 364 7.75 1.04 3.76
C LEU A 364 8.25 2.22 4.58
N GLY A 365 9.45 2.73 4.30
CA GLY A 365 10.04 3.85 5.03
C GLY A 365 9.17 5.10 4.94
N LEU A 366 8.73 5.45 3.72
CA LEU A 366 7.83 6.58 3.51
C LEU A 366 6.44 6.32 4.12
N TYR A 367 5.91 5.10 4.04
CA TYR A 367 4.62 4.79 4.64
C TYR A 367 4.63 4.89 6.17
N VAL A 368 5.66 4.33 6.82
CA VAL A 368 5.80 4.42 8.29
C VAL A 368 5.99 5.88 8.72
N TRP A 369 6.77 6.67 7.98
CA TRP A 369 6.88 8.10 8.24
C TRP A 369 5.52 8.81 8.07
N ALA A 370 4.75 8.48 7.03
CA ALA A 370 3.43 9.06 6.83
C ALA A 370 2.44 8.71 7.94
N LEU A 371 2.56 7.55 8.58
CA LEU A 371 1.75 7.20 9.75
C LEU A 371 2.11 8.01 11.01
N VAL A 372 3.39 8.39 11.15
CA VAL A 372 3.85 9.22 12.27
C VAL A 372 3.38 10.67 12.12
N ASP A 373 3.43 11.20 10.89
CA ASP A 373 3.03 12.58 10.58
C ASP A 373 1.51 12.75 10.41
N GLN A 374 0.72 11.67 10.52
CA GLN A 374 -0.72 11.72 10.31
C GLN A 374 -1.45 12.25 11.56
N ASP A 375 -1.98 13.48 11.47
CA ASP A 375 -2.87 14.04 12.48
C ASP A 375 -4.34 13.80 12.14
N ARG A 376 -4.97 12.87 12.85
CA ARG A 376 -6.40 12.56 12.69
C ARG A 376 -7.33 13.71 13.08
N VAL A 377 -6.88 14.59 13.97
CA VAL A 377 -7.68 15.73 14.46
C VAL A 377 -7.79 16.84 13.41
N LEU A 378 -6.75 17.00 12.57
CA LEU A 378 -6.68 18.06 11.56
C LEU A 378 -7.14 17.61 10.16
N ASP A 379 -7.68 16.39 10.03
CA ASP A 379 -8.04 15.75 8.75
C ASP A 379 -6.89 15.80 7.72
N ILE A 380 -5.66 15.66 8.23
CA ILE A 380 -4.49 15.52 7.37
C ILE A 380 -4.44 14.06 6.95
N SER A 381 -4.92 13.79 5.74
CA SER A 381 -4.85 12.47 5.13
C SER A 381 -3.38 12.04 4.94
N VAL A 382 -3.13 10.73 4.90
CA VAL A 382 -1.80 10.16 4.61
C VAL A 382 -1.20 10.79 3.35
N TRP A 383 -2.01 11.08 2.34
CA TRP A 383 -1.58 11.65 1.06
C TRP A 383 -1.26 13.14 1.11
N ASN A 384 -1.77 13.86 2.12
CA ASN A 384 -1.45 15.27 2.35
C ASN A 384 -0.14 15.48 3.11
N THR A 385 0.32 14.47 3.84
CA THR A 385 1.63 14.50 4.52
C THR A 385 2.78 14.62 3.49
N THR A 386 3.90 15.19 3.93
CA THR A 386 5.15 15.23 3.14
C THR A 386 5.56 13.85 2.61
N PRO A 387 5.67 12.79 3.45
CA PRO A 387 5.99 11.45 2.96
C PRO A 387 4.92 10.87 2.02
N GLY A 388 3.64 11.19 2.20
CA GLY A 388 2.58 10.81 1.27
C GLY A 388 2.76 11.40 -0.12
N ARG A 389 3.13 12.68 -0.22
CA ARG A 389 3.45 13.33 -1.50
C ARG A 389 4.69 12.72 -2.15
N LEU A 390 5.69 12.32 -1.35
CA LEU A 390 6.86 11.61 -1.84
C LEU A 390 6.50 10.22 -2.40
N LEU A 391 5.56 9.49 -1.80
CA LEU A 391 5.06 8.22 -2.36
C LEU A 391 4.42 8.43 -3.74
N VAL A 392 3.60 9.47 -3.90
CA VAL A 392 3.00 9.81 -5.19
C VAL A 392 4.07 10.21 -6.21
N ALA A 393 5.07 11.01 -5.81
CA ALA A 393 6.19 11.38 -6.66
C ALA A 393 7.04 10.16 -7.08
N ALA A 394 7.30 9.23 -6.16
CA ALA A 394 7.97 7.97 -6.46
C ALA A 394 7.19 7.14 -7.49
N ARG A 395 5.86 7.10 -7.37
CA ARG A 395 4.98 6.44 -8.36
C ARG A 395 5.04 7.09 -9.74
N LEU A 396 5.16 8.42 -9.82
CA LEU A 396 5.38 9.10 -11.10
C LEU A 396 6.77 8.79 -11.68
N ALA A 397 7.81 8.77 -10.84
CA ALA A 397 9.16 8.40 -11.27
C ALA A 397 9.22 6.97 -11.81
N THR A 398 8.55 6.01 -11.15
CA THR A 398 8.46 4.62 -11.63
C THR A 398 7.66 4.52 -12.94
N THR A 399 6.69 5.40 -13.15
CA THR A 399 5.97 5.50 -14.42
C THR A 399 6.89 5.94 -15.57
N PHE A 400 7.70 6.99 -15.35
CA PHE A 400 8.69 7.41 -16.35
C PHE A 400 9.73 6.32 -16.62
N TRP A 401 10.18 5.63 -15.56
CA TRP A 401 11.09 4.48 -15.69
C TRP A 401 10.46 3.38 -16.55
N PHE A 402 9.21 3.01 -16.28
CA PHE A 402 8.49 1.99 -17.05
C PHE A 402 8.39 2.38 -18.54
N LEU A 403 8.04 3.63 -18.85
CA LEU A 403 7.99 4.14 -20.23
C LEU A 403 9.37 4.12 -20.90
N TYR A 404 10.43 4.44 -20.15
CA TYR A 404 11.80 4.37 -20.65
C TYR A 404 12.19 2.93 -21.04
N ILE A 405 11.89 1.95 -20.19
CA ILE A 405 12.10 0.53 -20.49
C ILE A 405 11.32 0.13 -21.75
N LEU A 406 10.03 0.48 -21.83
CA LEU A 406 9.20 0.11 -22.98
C LEU A 406 9.72 0.71 -24.28
N ARG A 407 10.17 1.97 -24.27
CA ARG A 407 10.75 2.63 -25.44
C ARG A 407 12.02 1.94 -25.94
N ASN A 408 12.84 1.42 -25.03
CA ASN A 408 14.09 0.74 -25.35
C ASN A 408 13.92 -0.79 -25.53
N SER A 409 12.70 -1.29 -25.33
CA SER A 409 12.40 -2.71 -25.46
C SER A 409 12.19 -3.08 -26.93
N ASN A 410 12.92 -4.09 -27.40
CA ASN A 410 12.68 -4.68 -28.72
C ASN A 410 11.31 -5.39 -28.76
N GLU A 411 10.52 -5.15 -29.80
CA GLU A 411 9.21 -5.82 -30.02
C GLU A 411 9.31 -7.34 -29.96
N ALA A 412 10.48 -7.89 -30.32
CA ALA A 412 10.79 -9.31 -30.23
C ALA A 412 10.58 -9.93 -28.82
N LYS A 413 10.63 -9.15 -27.74
CA LYS A 413 10.40 -9.61 -26.36
C LYS A 413 8.93 -9.95 -26.06
N PHE A 414 8.00 -9.43 -26.85
CA PHE A 414 6.56 -9.64 -26.71
C PHE A 414 5.95 -10.55 -27.79
N ASN A 415 6.77 -10.98 -28.76
CA ASN A 415 6.34 -11.65 -29.98
C ASN A 415 5.34 -12.79 -29.72
N GLY A 416 4.09 -12.55 -30.14
CA GLY A 416 3.02 -13.54 -30.22
C GLY A 416 2.01 -13.54 -29.07
N VAL A 417 2.36 -13.05 -27.88
CA VAL A 417 1.50 -13.21 -26.68
C VAL A 417 0.58 -12.01 -26.44
N VAL A 418 1.12 -10.79 -26.54
CA VAL A 418 0.40 -9.51 -26.35
C VAL A 418 1.08 -8.43 -27.18
N GLU A 419 0.30 -7.56 -27.83
CA GLU A 419 0.85 -6.37 -28.46
C GLU A 419 1.47 -5.42 -27.42
N PRO A 420 2.74 -4.98 -27.59
CA PRO A 420 3.42 -4.11 -26.62
C PRO A 420 2.65 -2.84 -26.28
N LEU A 421 1.90 -2.30 -27.24
CA LEU A 421 1.05 -1.12 -27.06
C LEU A 421 -0.07 -1.38 -26.04
N HIS A 422 -0.77 -2.51 -26.16
CA HIS A 422 -1.85 -2.88 -25.24
C HIS A 422 -1.33 -3.16 -23.84
N PHE A 423 -0.17 -3.82 -23.73
CA PHE A 423 0.52 -4.02 -22.45
C PHE A 423 0.89 -2.68 -21.81
N GLY A 424 1.55 -1.80 -22.57
CA GLY A 424 1.95 -0.48 -22.10
C GLY A 424 0.75 0.35 -21.65
N ALA A 425 -0.31 0.45 -22.46
CA ALA A 425 -1.49 1.23 -22.14
C ALA A 425 -2.21 0.74 -20.87
N SER A 426 -2.36 -0.58 -20.72
CA SER A 426 -3.08 -1.17 -19.58
C SER A 426 -2.37 -0.91 -18.25
N PHE A 427 -1.04 -1.08 -18.22
CA PHE A 427 -0.27 -0.86 -16.99
C PHE A 427 0.09 0.60 -16.75
N LEU A 428 0.13 1.44 -17.79
CA LEU A 428 0.21 2.88 -17.62
C LEU A 428 -1.03 3.42 -16.88
N LEU A 429 -2.21 2.91 -17.21
CA LEU A 429 -3.45 3.26 -16.51
C LEU A 429 -3.39 2.88 -15.02
N TRP A 430 -2.88 1.70 -14.69
CA TRP A 430 -2.67 1.26 -13.31
C TRP A 430 -1.58 2.07 -12.57
N LEU A 431 -0.49 2.43 -13.23
CA LEU A 431 0.57 3.24 -12.63
C LEU A 431 0.08 4.66 -12.31
N LEU A 432 -0.72 5.24 -13.21
CA LEU A 432 -1.28 6.58 -13.09
C LEU A 432 -2.56 6.66 -12.24
N SER A 433 -3.21 5.54 -11.92
CA SER A 433 -4.45 5.56 -11.12
C SER A 433 -4.24 6.24 -9.77
N LEU A 434 -3.19 5.86 -9.02
CA LEU A 434 -2.89 6.45 -7.72
C LEU A 434 -2.67 7.98 -7.78
N PRO A 435 -1.71 8.53 -8.57
CA PRO A 435 -1.49 9.98 -8.61
C PRO A 435 -2.72 10.74 -9.10
N VAL A 436 -3.45 10.22 -10.10
CA VAL A 436 -4.67 10.85 -10.61
C VAL A 436 -5.76 10.85 -9.55
N THR A 437 -5.99 9.73 -8.86
CA THR A 437 -7.01 9.64 -7.83
C THR A 437 -6.69 10.53 -6.64
N VAL A 438 -5.44 10.58 -6.17
CA VAL A 438 -5.03 11.50 -5.10
C VAL A 438 -5.27 12.96 -5.51
N PHE A 439 -4.89 13.34 -6.73
CA PHE A 439 -5.14 14.69 -7.24
C PHE A 439 -6.63 15.04 -7.31
N LEU A 440 -7.46 14.13 -7.84
CA LEU A 440 -8.91 14.34 -7.93
C LEU A 440 -9.56 14.38 -6.54
N ALA A 441 -9.11 13.53 -5.63
CA ALA A 441 -9.66 13.43 -4.28
C ALA A 441 -9.35 14.69 -3.44
N GLU A 442 -8.24 15.37 -3.70
CA GLU A 442 -7.90 16.64 -3.06
C GLU A 442 -8.58 17.86 -3.71
N THR A 443 -8.70 17.88 -5.04
CA THR A 443 -9.21 19.05 -5.76
C THR A 443 -10.73 19.11 -5.91
N SER A 444 -11.39 17.95 -5.98
CA SER A 444 -12.79 17.86 -6.42
C SER A 444 -13.73 17.12 -5.46
N MET A 445 -13.19 16.33 -4.54
CA MET A 445 -13.99 15.51 -3.63
C MET A 445 -14.08 16.14 -2.24
N SER A 446 -15.29 16.08 -1.65
CA SER A 446 -15.48 16.45 -0.25
C SER A 446 -14.72 15.51 0.69
N PRO A 447 -14.33 15.96 1.89
CA PRO A 447 -13.66 15.12 2.90
C PRO A 447 -14.37 13.78 3.15
N LEU A 448 -15.72 13.80 3.21
CA LEU A 448 -16.58 12.63 3.41
C LEU A 448 -16.31 11.45 2.45
N TRP A 449 -15.88 11.74 1.22
CA TRP A 449 -15.71 10.74 0.16
C TRP A 449 -14.25 10.47 -0.18
N ARG A 450 -13.34 11.39 0.18
CA ARG A 450 -11.92 11.36 -0.22
C ARG A 450 -11.26 10.02 0.09
N LYS A 451 -11.37 9.56 1.33
CA LYS A 451 -10.77 8.29 1.79
C LYS A 451 -11.34 7.09 1.03
N LYS A 452 -12.67 7.02 0.92
CA LYS A 452 -13.39 5.95 0.21
C LYS A 452 -13.01 5.90 -1.27
N THR A 453 -12.92 7.04 -1.93
CA THR A 453 -12.53 7.13 -3.34
C THR A 453 -11.09 6.64 -3.55
N VAL A 454 -10.15 7.06 -2.71
CA VAL A 454 -8.75 6.62 -2.85
C VAL A 454 -8.63 5.11 -2.63
N ILE A 455 -9.22 4.56 -1.55
CA ILE A 455 -9.17 3.12 -1.27
C ILE A 455 -9.89 2.33 -2.38
N GLY A 456 -11.12 2.70 -2.74
CA GLY A 456 -11.90 1.97 -3.73
C GLY A 456 -11.24 1.92 -5.10
N VAL A 457 -10.70 3.06 -5.58
CA VAL A 457 -10.06 3.13 -6.90
C VAL A 457 -8.71 2.40 -6.91
N THR A 458 -7.90 2.54 -5.87
CA THR A 458 -6.60 1.85 -5.78
C THR A 458 -6.78 0.33 -5.78
N TYR A 459 -7.61 -0.21 -4.89
CA TYR A 459 -7.91 -1.65 -4.85
C TYR A 459 -8.53 -2.16 -6.14
N PHE A 460 -9.41 -1.39 -6.79
CA PHE A 460 -9.99 -1.76 -8.07
C PHE A 460 -8.92 -1.92 -9.16
N PHE A 461 -8.06 -0.91 -9.33
CA PHE A 461 -7.01 -0.97 -10.35
C PHE A 461 -5.94 -2.02 -10.02
N ASP A 462 -5.59 -2.22 -8.75
CA ASP A 462 -4.67 -3.28 -8.31
C ASP A 462 -5.23 -4.67 -8.63
N PHE A 463 -6.51 -4.89 -8.37
CA PHE A 463 -7.17 -6.16 -8.66
C PHE A 463 -7.24 -6.40 -10.18
N VAL A 464 -7.64 -5.38 -10.96
CA VAL A 464 -7.66 -5.47 -12.42
C VAL A 464 -6.27 -5.75 -12.98
N ALA A 465 -5.23 -5.05 -12.51
CA ALA A 465 -3.84 -5.29 -12.90
C ALA A 465 -3.39 -6.72 -12.59
N SER A 466 -3.78 -7.25 -11.43
CA SER A 466 -3.51 -8.64 -11.02
C SER A 466 -4.17 -9.64 -11.98
N VAL A 467 -5.45 -9.44 -12.31
CA VAL A 467 -6.20 -10.29 -13.24
C VAL A 467 -5.59 -10.23 -14.64
N LEU A 468 -5.24 -9.04 -15.13
CA LEU A 468 -4.57 -8.87 -16.41
C LEU A 468 -3.22 -9.62 -16.45
N PHE A 469 -2.41 -9.52 -15.39
CA PHE A 469 -1.17 -10.31 -15.29
C PHE A 469 -1.41 -11.81 -15.35
N VAL A 470 -2.38 -12.33 -14.60
CA VAL A 470 -2.74 -13.75 -14.65
C VAL A 470 -3.17 -14.17 -16.06
N GLN A 471 -3.96 -13.34 -16.75
CA GLN A 471 -4.39 -13.62 -18.13
C GLN A 471 -3.22 -13.63 -19.12
N MET A 472 -2.27 -12.70 -18.99
CA MET A 472 -1.10 -12.66 -19.86
C MET A 472 -0.19 -13.87 -19.67
N ILE A 473 0.06 -14.31 -18.42
CA ILE A 473 0.82 -15.55 -18.16
C ILE A 473 0.09 -16.77 -18.75
N ASN A 474 -1.24 -16.82 -18.60
CA ASN A 474 -2.05 -17.88 -19.19
C ASN A 474 -1.94 -17.94 -20.72
N ARG A 475 -1.99 -16.79 -21.40
CA ARG A 475 -1.81 -16.71 -22.86
C ARG A 475 -0.41 -17.14 -23.25
N SER A 476 0.62 -16.66 -22.55
CA SER A 476 2.02 -17.03 -22.79
C SER A 476 2.22 -18.55 -22.77
N ASN A 477 1.64 -19.22 -21.76
CA ASN A 477 1.74 -20.67 -21.63
C ASN A 477 0.96 -21.43 -22.70
N SER A 478 -0.12 -20.86 -23.24
CA SER A 478 -0.89 -21.47 -24.33
C SER A 478 -0.12 -21.45 -25.65
N TYR A 479 0.53 -20.32 -25.98
CA TYR A 479 1.39 -20.20 -27.17
C TYR A 479 2.60 -21.14 -27.14
N SER A 480 3.04 -21.53 -25.94
CA SER A 480 4.13 -22.48 -25.77
C SER A 480 3.74 -23.94 -26.08
N LYS A 481 2.44 -24.28 -26.07
CA LYS A 481 1.96 -25.67 -26.21
C LYS A 481 1.45 -26.00 -27.61
N GLY A 482 1.15 -24.99 -28.43
CA GLY A 482 0.80 -25.14 -29.85
C GLY A 482 2.01 -24.87 -30.73
#